data_AF-X1BFW8-F1
#
_entry.id   AF-X1BFW8-F1
#
_cell.length_a   1.000
_cell.length_b   1.000
_cell.length_c   1.000
_cell.angle_alpha   90.00
_cell.angle_beta   90.00
_cell.angle_gamma   90.00
#
_symmetry.space_group_name_H-M   'P 1'
#
loop_
_entity.id
_entity.type
_entity.pdbx_description
1 polymer ?
#
loop_
_entity_poly.entity_id
_entity_poly.type
_entity_poly.pdbx_seq_one_letter_code
_entity_poly.pdbx_strand_id
1 'polypeptide(L)'
;GDFLKPLPARTGFEENEDWINLLDELDKLRPSIEAEIEIFKQEEAKKKLTEIQRKAIELAREILNIEEFKDLELLEGLGRKPPEPRLPPNGFDFVPSSIRVEPGKTGVLPLKAFVPKVVPDNSMVQISINDSSVERKTYSLLLKASEADKDGVVTAHVSFEGKSKTMIPVVLTAITGNLKPAIAHIRVAEAEQKREPKSPGEEKEGPRINYVEKPFEEGPSKHSRYISRVIEINDLNEDYKQEVFNGSEQTQLAYATLMIGKETIAYNDKSGAADDYLEKYFCSILD
;
A
#
# COMPACT_ATOMS: atom_id res chain seq x y z
N GLY A 1 53.18 -47.29 1.79
CA GLY A 1 52.80 -47.99 0.55
C GLY A 1 51.67 -47.20 -0.06
N ASP A 2 51.69 -47.00 -1.37
CA ASP A 2 50.66 -46.21 -2.04
C ASP A 2 49.27 -46.84 -1.85
N PHE A 3 48.33 -46.00 -1.44
CA PHE A 3 46.95 -46.38 -1.08
C PHE A 3 46.12 -46.84 -2.29
N LEU A 4 46.41 -46.32 -3.49
CA LEU A 4 45.81 -46.76 -4.75
C LEU A 4 46.91 -47.16 -5.74
N LYS A 5 46.69 -48.25 -6.47
CA LYS A 5 47.62 -48.75 -7.50
C LYS A 5 47.15 -48.31 -8.89
N PRO A 6 47.91 -47.45 -9.60
CA PRO A 6 47.53 -47.00 -10.94
C PRO A 6 47.68 -48.14 -11.96
N LEU A 7 46.80 -48.15 -12.95
CA LEU A 7 46.90 -49.08 -14.07
C LEU A 7 48.02 -48.64 -15.03
N PRO A 8 48.97 -49.53 -15.41
CA PRO A 8 50.21 -49.15 -16.09
C PRO A 8 50.05 -48.61 -17.52
N ALA A 9 48.85 -48.67 -18.12
CA ALA A 9 48.62 -48.27 -19.51
C ALA A 9 47.25 -47.61 -19.76
N ARG A 10 46.52 -47.22 -18.71
CA ARG A 10 45.19 -46.61 -18.81
C ARG A 10 44.99 -45.58 -17.71
N THR A 11 44.10 -44.63 -17.93
CA THR A 11 43.61 -43.73 -16.88
C THR A 11 42.69 -44.52 -15.94
N GLY A 12 43.22 -44.98 -14.80
CA GLY A 12 42.44 -45.72 -13.81
C GLY A 12 43.29 -46.36 -12.71
N PHE A 13 42.63 -46.91 -11.69
CA PHE A 13 43.23 -47.62 -10.57
C PHE A 13 42.76 -49.08 -10.54
N GLU A 14 43.55 -49.96 -9.91
CA GLU A 14 43.15 -51.34 -9.64
C GLU A 14 41.94 -51.35 -8.68
N GLU A 15 40.85 -52.03 -9.07
CA GLU A 15 39.64 -52.19 -8.24
C GLU A 15 39.88 -53.22 -7.14
N ASN A 16 40.66 -52.84 -6.13
CA ASN A 16 40.97 -53.66 -4.96
C ASN A 16 40.14 -53.23 -3.72
N GLU A 17 40.31 -53.91 -2.58
CA GLU A 17 39.60 -53.56 -1.34
C GLU A 17 39.84 -52.11 -0.91
N ASP A 18 41.05 -51.58 -1.11
CA ASP A 18 41.38 -50.17 -0.80
C ASP A 18 40.57 -49.19 -1.68
N TRP A 19 40.38 -49.51 -2.95
CA TRP A 19 39.53 -48.75 -3.87
C TRP A 19 38.04 -48.78 -3.45
N ILE A 20 37.54 -49.95 -3.03
CA ILE A 20 36.16 -50.10 -2.54
C ILE A 20 35.96 -49.30 -1.24
N ASN A 21 36.89 -49.41 -0.29
CA ASN A 21 36.86 -48.65 0.97
C ASN A 21 36.89 -47.14 0.73
N LEU A 22 37.67 -46.67 -0.25
CA LEU A 22 37.68 -45.26 -0.63
C LEU A 22 36.31 -44.80 -1.17
N LEU A 23 35.67 -45.61 -2.01
CA LEU A 23 34.33 -45.29 -2.53
C LEU A 23 33.29 -45.25 -1.42
N ASP A 24 33.35 -46.18 -0.46
CA ASP A 24 32.46 -46.18 0.71
C ASP A 24 32.66 -44.95 1.60
N GLU A 25 33.91 -44.52 1.83
CA GLU A 25 34.20 -43.29 2.57
C GLU A 25 33.75 -42.03 1.82
N LEU A 26 33.87 -42.00 0.48
CA LEU A 26 33.33 -40.90 -0.33
C LEU A 26 31.80 -40.87 -0.32
N ASP A 27 31.13 -42.02 -0.34
CA ASP A 27 29.67 -42.08 -0.28
C ASP A 27 29.14 -41.67 1.10
N LYS A 28 29.90 -41.90 2.19
CA LYS A 28 29.60 -41.33 3.51
C LYS A 28 29.70 -39.80 3.56
N LEU A 29 30.54 -39.20 2.72
CA LEU A 29 30.69 -37.75 2.62
C LEU A 29 29.63 -37.09 1.72
N ARG A 30 29.00 -37.85 0.82
CA ARG A 30 27.96 -37.34 -0.10
C ARG A 30 26.86 -36.55 0.62
N PRO A 31 26.22 -37.03 1.71
CA PRO A 31 25.17 -36.28 2.38
C PRO A 31 25.65 -34.93 2.95
N SER A 32 26.89 -34.87 3.43
CA SER A 32 27.49 -33.63 3.95
C SER A 32 27.71 -32.61 2.83
N ILE A 33 28.21 -33.06 1.68
CA ILE A 33 28.45 -32.20 0.51
C ILE A 33 27.11 -31.72 -0.08
N GLU A 34 26.11 -32.60 -0.18
CA GLU A 34 24.77 -32.22 -0.66
C GLU A 34 24.11 -31.18 0.24
N ALA A 35 24.23 -31.33 1.57
CA ALA A 35 23.73 -30.34 2.52
C ALA A 35 24.43 -29.00 2.38
N GLU A 36 25.76 -28.99 2.20
CA GLU A 36 26.54 -27.77 2.03
C GLU A 36 26.22 -27.06 0.70
N ILE A 37 26.06 -27.80 -0.39
CA ILE A 37 25.61 -27.28 -1.69
C ILE A 37 24.22 -26.64 -1.55
N GLU A 38 23.31 -27.27 -0.80
CA GLU A 38 21.96 -26.74 -0.61
C GLU A 38 21.97 -25.43 0.18
N ILE A 39 22.83 -25.30 1.20
CA ILE A 39 23.06 -24.04 1.92
C ILE A 39 23.56 -22.96 0.96
N PHE A 40 24.56 -23.26 0.13
CA PHE A 40 25.08 -22.29 -0.84
C PHE A 40 24.05 -21.86 -1.88
N LYS A 41 23.22 -22.79 -2.38
CA LYS A 41 22.10 -22.47 -3.27
C LYS A 41 21.10 -21.53 -2.62
N GLN A 42 20.74 -21.76 -1.36
CA GLN A 42 19.84 -20.89 -0.62
C GLN A 42 20.43 -19.50 -0.38
N GLU A 43 21.72 -19.40 -0.07
CA GLU A 43 22.41 -18.12 0.06
C GLU A 43 22.47 -17.34 -1.26
N GLU A 44 22.79 -18.02 -2.36
CA GLU A 44 22.82 -17.41 -3.68
C GLU A 44 21.43 -16.92 -4.11
N ALA A 45 20.39 -17.72 -3.88
CA ALA A 45 19.00 -17.33 -4.14
C ALA A 45 18.60 -16.08 -3.33
N LYS A 46 18.93 -16.02 -2.04
CA LYS A 46 18.67 -14.83 -1.20
C LYS A 46 19.39 -13.58 -1.71
N LYS A 47 20.64 -13.71 -2.16
CA LYS A 47 21.41 -12.60 -2.74
C LYS A 47 20.77 -12.09 -4.03
N LYS A 48 20.38 -13.00 -4.93
CA LYS A 48 19.69 -12.66 -6.18
C LYS A 48 18.37 -11.93 -5.91
N LEU A 49 17.56 -12.46 -4.99
CA LEU A 49 16.30 -11.85 -4.59
C LEU A 49 16.51 -10.42 -4.04
N THR A 50 17.48 -10.24 -3.15
CA THR A 50 17.79 -8.91 -2.58
C THR A 50 18.24 -7.92 -3.65
N GLU A 51 19.01 -8.38 -4.64
CA GLU A 51 19.45 -7.54 -5.77
C GLU A 51 18.29 -7.15 -6.70
N ILE A 52 17.35 -8.06 -6.94
CA ILE A 52 16.13 -7.77 -7.71
C ILE A 52 15.27 -6.76 -6.98
N GLN A 53 15.09 -6.90 -5.66
CA GLN A 53 14.36 -5.93 -4.84
C GLN A 53 15.00 -4.55 -4.91
N ARG A 54 16.33 -4.46 -4.81
CA ARG A 54 17.07 -3.21 -4.93
C ARG A 54 16.82 -2.54 -6.29
N LYS A 55 16.94 -3.32 -7.37
CA LYS A 55 16.67 -2.83 -8.75
C LYS A 55 15.22 -2.42 -8.94
N ALA A 56 14.26 -3.14 -8.36
CA ALA A 56 12.85 -2.82 -8.45
C ALA A 56 12.53 -1.49 -7.78
N ILE A 57 13.13 -1.23 -6.61
CA ILE A 57 13.00 0.04 -5.91
C ILE A 57 13.62 1.18 -6.73
N GLU A 58 14.80 0.98 -7.31
CA GLU A 58 15.46 1.97 -8.16
C GLU A 58 14.63 2.28 -9.41
N LEU A 59 14.17 1.25 -10.12
CA LEU A 59 13.36 1.40 -11.32
C LEU A 59 12.01 2.07 -11.02
N ALA A 60 11.34 1.68 -9.93
CA ALA A 60 10.11 2.33 -9.51
C ALA A 60 10.33 3.82 -9.23
N ARG A 61 11.44 4.19 -8.58
CA ARG A 61 11.80 5.60 -8.36
C ARG A 61 12.03 6.33 -9.67
N GLU A 62 12.74 5.72 -10.62
CA GLU A 62 12.97 6.32 -11.94
C GLU A 62 11.65 6.58 -12.66
N ILE A 63 10.75 5.60 -12.70
CA ILE A 63 9.42 5.73 -13.33
C ILE A 63 8.61 6.84 -12.65
N LEU A 64 8.53 6.83 -11.32
CA LEU A 64 7.75 7.81 -10.57
C LEU A 64 8.30 9.25 -10.69
N ASN A 65 9.56 9.42 -11.08
CA ASN A 65 10.19 10.73 -11.29
C ASN A 65 10.02 11.28 -12.72
N ILE A 66 9.43 10.53 -13.65
CA ILE A 66 9.14 11.00 -15.01
C ILE A 66 8.14 12.16 -14.95
N GLU A 67 8.28 13.16 -15.82
CA GLU A 67 7.48 14.40 -15.80
C GLU A 67 5.96 14.17 -15.85
N GLU A 68 5.51 13.12 -16.54
CA GLU A 68 4.12 12.65 -16.62
C GLU A 68 3.59 12.10 -15.29
N PHE A 69 4.48 11.65 -14.42
CA PHE A 69 4.20 11.14 -13.08
C PHE A 69 4.65 12.09 -11.96
N LYS A 70 5.27 13.25 -12.28
CA LYS A 70 5.48 14.33 -11.30
C LYS A 70 4.16 14.86 -10.76
N ASP A 71 3.09 14.82 -11.56
CA ASP A 71 1.73 15.12 -11.09
C ASP A 71 1.16 13.98 -10.22
N LEU A 72 1.78 12.79 -10.19
CA LEU A 72 1.51 11.79 -9.15
C LEU A 72 2.27 12.10 -7.84
N GLU A 73 3.32 12.94 -7.83
CA GLU A 73 3.82 13.54 -6.57
C GLU A 73 2.80 14.51 -5.94
N LEU A 74 1.82 15.00 -6.73
CA LEU A 74 0.62 15.69 -6.23
C LEU A 74 -0.46 14.74 -5.70
N LEU A 75 -0.30 13.42 -5.84
CA LEU A 75 -0.94 12.46 -4.95
C LEU A 75 -0.08 12.39 -3.67
N GLU A 76 -0.54 13.09 -2.65
CA GLU A 76 0.15 13.54 -1.43
C GLU A 76 0.54 12.44 -0.44
N GLY A 77 1.32 11.46 -0.90
CA GLY A 77 1.56 10.26 -0.13
C GLY A 77 2.60 10.40 0.96
N LEU A 78 3.48 11.38 0.84
CA LEU A 78 4.76 11.29 1.53
C LEU A 78 5.27 12.60 2.13
N GLY A 79 4.44 13.65 2.30
CA GLY A 79 4.96 14.75 3.11
C GLY A 79 4.15 15.99 3.47
N ARG A 80 3.02 16.33 2.84
CA ARG A 80 2.28 17.53 3.28
C ARG A 80 0.79 17.33 3.12
N LYS A 81 0.04 17.72 4.16
CA LYS A 81 -1.42 17.86 4.09
C LYS A 81 -1.70 18.87 2.97
N PRO A 82 -2.61 18.59 2.02
CA PRO A 82 -3.03 19.57 1.03
C PRO A 82 -3.45 20.83 1.78
N PRO A 83 -3.20 22.03 1.25
CA PRO A 83 -4.00 23.16 1.67
C PRO A 83 -5.45 22.76 1.41
N GLU A 84 -6.21 22.50 2.48
CA GLU A 84 -7.60 22.10 2.40
C GLU A 84 -8.31 23.07 1.44
N PRO A 85 -9.03 22.57 0.42
CA PRO A 85 -9.69 23.45 -0.54
C PRO A 85 -10.46 24.50 0.24
N ARG A 86 -10.12 25.77 0.04
CA ARG A 86 -10.81 26.83 0.79
C ARG A 86 -12.28 26.85 0.40
N LEU A 87 -12.56 26.53 -0.85
CA LEU A 87 -13.87 26.61 -1.49
C LEU A 87 -14.47 25.21 -1.71
N PRO A 88 -15.80 25.06 -1.54
CA PRO A 88 -16.50 23.81 -1.88
C PRO A 88 -16.56 23.61 -3.40
N PRO A 89 -16.07 22.47 -3.95
CA PRO A 89 -15.99 22.23 -5.39
C PRO A 89 -17.32 22.40 -6.15
N ASN A 90 -18.42 21.87 -5.61
CA ASN A 90 -19.76 21.99 -6.19
C ASN A 90 -20.56 23.17 -5.60
N GLY A 91 -19.90 24.04 -4.84
CA GLY A 91 -20.55 25.13 -4.11
C GLY A 91 -21.32 24.71 -2.86
N PHE A 92 -21.43 23.41 -2.59
CA PHE A 92 -21.98 22.80 -1.38
C PHE A 92 -21.33 21.43 -1.19
N ASP A 93 -20.33 21.32 -0.31
CA ASP A 93 -19.55 20.09 -0.14
C ASP A 93 -18.90 20.00 1.26
N PHE A 94 -18.61 18.76 1.68
CA PHE A 94 -17.71 18.53 2.81
C PHE A 94 -16.26 18.76 2.39
N VAL A 95 -15.51 19.52 3.20
CA VAL A 95 -14.13 19.87 2.86
C VAL A 95 -13.20 19.71 4.07
N PRO A 96 -12.56 18.54 4.25
CA PRO A 96 -12.38 17.48 3.26
C PRO A 96 -13.61 16.57 3.06
N SER A 97 -13.64 15.84 1.95
CA SER A 97 -14.66 14.83 1.64
C SER A 97 -14.42 13.48 2.33
N SER A 98 -13.41 13.37 3.19
CA SER A 98 -13.16 12.19 3.99
C SER A 98 -12.46 12.51 5.31
N ILE A 99 -12.69 11.65 6.31
CA ILE A 99 -12.12 11.79 7.66
C ILE A 99 -11.96 10.43 8.32
N ARG A 100 -10.89 10.29 9.10
CA ARG A 100 -10.66 9.14 9.99
C ARG A 100 -10.98 9.52 11.42
N VAL A 101 -11.64 8.62 12.12
CA VAL A 101 -11.94 8.75 13.55
C VAL A 101 -11.57 7.46 14.26
N GLU A 102 -11.10 7.55 15.49
CA GLU A 102 -10.87 6.37 16.32
C GLU A 102 -12.19 5.86 16.92
N PRO A 103 -12.33 4.55 17.19
CA PRO A 103 -13.45 4.03 17.95
C PRO A 103 -13.61 4.77 19.30
N GLY A 104 -14.83 5.14 19.64
CA GLY A 104 -15.19 5.92 20.82
C GLY A 104 -14.81 7.40 20.77
N LYS A 105 -14.31 7.92 19.63
CA LYS A 105 -13.99 9.34 19.46
C LYS A 105 -15.02 10.06 18.61
N THR A 106 -15.20 11.33 18.91
CA THR A 106 -16.02 12.26 18.12
C THR A 106 -15.18 12.85 16.99
N GLY A 107 -15.64 12.69 15.76
CA GLY A 107 -15.14 13.39 14.59
C GLY A 107 -15.98 14.63 14.30
N VAL A 108 -15.33 15.66 13.74
CA VAL A 108 -16.00 16.87 13.27
C VAL A 108 -15.55 17.12 11.84
N LEU A 109 -16.52 17.30 10.93
CA LEU A 109 -16.25 17.56 9.52
C LEU A 109 -16.93 18.87 9.10
N PRO A 110 -16.19 19.82 8.52
CA PRO A 110 -16.77 21.06 8.02
C PRO A 110 -17.51 20.82 6.69
N LEU A 111 -18.74 21.29 6.64
CA LEU A 111 -19.57 21.41 5.45
C LEU A 111 -19.53 22.87 5.00
N LYS A 112 -19.06 23.10 3.78
CA LYS A 112 -18.91 24.44 3.21
C LYS A 112 -19.94 24.69 2.12
N ALA A 113 -20.48 25.90 2.07
CA ALA A 113 -21.51 26.27 1.12
C ALA A 113 -21.37 27.73 0.65
N PHE A 114 -21.59 28.00 -0.64
CA PHE A 114 -21.75 29.37 -1.11
C PHE A 114 -23.19 29.86 -0.86
N VAL A 115 -23.35 30.79 0.08
CA VAL A 115 -24.66 31.34 0.49
C VAL A 115 -24.67 32.85 0.23
N PRO A 116 -25.66 33.41 -0.48
CA PRO A 116 -26.84 32.77 -1.06
C PRO A 116 -26.65 32.22 -2.49
N LYS A 117 -25.42 32.28 -3.04
CA LYS A 117 -25.17 32.08 -4.48
C LYS A 117 -25.55 30.70 -5.01
N VAL A 118 -25.21 29.64 -4.27
CA VAL A 118 -25.50 28.25 -4.65
C VAL A 118 -26.59 27.67 -3.75
N VAL A 119 -26.45 27.89 -2.44
CA VAL A 119 -27.46 27.52 -1.45
C VAL A 119 -28.22 28.78 -1.06
N PRO A 120 -29.57 28.83 -1.16
CA PRO A 120 -30.35 29.99 -0.74
C PRO A 120 -30.14 30.37 0.73
N ASP A 121 -30.34 31.64 1.08
CA ASP A 121 -30.28 32.09 2.46
C ASP A 121 -31.35 31.40 3.34
N ASN A 122 -31.01 31.14 4.60
CA ASN A 122 -31.81 30.39 5.58
C ASN A 122 -32.18 28.96 5.13
N SER A 123 -31.35 28.31 4.33
CA SER A 123 -31.58 26.92 3.91
C SER A 123 -31.29 25.95 5.05
N MET A 124 -32.20 24.99 5.27
CA MET A 124 -32.00 23.88 6.19
C MET A 124 -31.27 22.74 5.47
N VAL A 125 -30.21 22.24 6.06
CA VAL A 125 -29.46 21.07 5.63
C VAL A 125 -29.85 19.89 6.52
N GLN A 126 -30.20 18.77 5.92
CA GLN A 126 -30.38 17.49 6.61
C GLN A 126 -29.13 16.63 6.45
N ILE A 127 -28.69 16.04 7.55
CA ILE A 127 -27.52 15.15 7.58
C ILE A 127 -28.00 13.71 7.75
N SER A 128 -27.43 12.74 7.03
CA SER A 128 -27.69 11.30 7.21
C SER A 128 -26.41 10.47 7.16
N ILE A 129 -26.44 9.31 7.82
CA ILE A 129 -25.35 8.33 7.86
C ILE A 129 -25.95 6.98 7.49
N ASN A 130 -25.26 6.22 6.63
CA ASN A 130 -25.77 4.95 6.09
C ASN A 130 -25.44 3.71 6.94
N ASP A 131 -24.55 3.82 7.93
CA ASP A 131 -24.04 2.69 8.70
C ASP A 131 -24.08 2.96 10.22
N SER A 132 -24.40 1.94 11.01
CA SER A 132 -24.52 2.03 12.48
C SER A 132 -23.17 2.08 13.21
N SER A 133 -22.07 1.80 12.52
CA SER A 133 -20.69 1.93 13.02
C SER A 133 -20.29 3.38 13.29
N VAL A 134 -21.07 4.35 12.81
CA VAL A 134 -20.92 5.78 13.13
C VAL A 134 -22.25 6.34 13.61
N GLU A 135 -22.23 7.00 14.77
CA GLU A 135 -23.40 7.70 15.30
C GLU A 135 -23.36 9.18 14.94
N ARG A 136 -24.42 9.65 14.28
CA ARG A 136 -24.62 11.07 13.97
C ARG A 136 -24.99 11.84 15.25
N LYS A 137 -24.27 12.93 15.55
CA LYS A 137 -24.65 13.88 16.62
C LYS A 137 -25.34 15.13 16.06
N THR A 138 -24.96 15.57 14.87
CA THR A 138 -25.59 16.71 14.18
C THR A 138 -26.64 16.22 13.18
N TYR A 139 -27.91 16.54 13.40
CA TYR A 139 -29.03 16.07 12.58
C TYR A 139 -29.39 17.03 11.44
N SER A 140 -29.34 18.33 11.74
CA SER A 140 -29.62 19.39 10.78
C SER A 140 -28.79 20.64 11.09
N LEU A 141 -28.61 21.46 10.06
CA LEU A 141 -27.88 22.73 10.14
C LEU A 141 -28.66 23.80 9.38
N LEU A 142 -28.68 25.03 9.89
CA LEU A 142 -29.24 26.18 9.19
C LEU A 142 -28.10 27.01 8.61
N LEU A 143 -28.13 27.27 7.31
CA LEU A 143 -27.11 28.07 6.63
C LEU A 143 -27.63 29.49 6.38
N LYS A 144 -26.89 30.51 6.85
CA LYS A 144 -27.27 31.92 6.71
C LYS A 144 -26.20 32.72 5.97
N ALA A 145 -26.62 33.58 5.06
CA ALA A 145 -25.75 34.50 4.34
C ALA A 145 -24.99 35.45 5.29
N SER A 146 -25.57 35.76 6.46
CA SER A 146 -24.91 36.58 7.49
C SER A 146 -23.69 35.91 8.13
N GLU A 147 -23.56 34.59 7.98
CA GLU A 147 -22.44 33.80 8.51
C GLU A 147 -21.37 33.52 7.44
N ALA A 148 -21.56 34.04 6.22
CA ALA A 148 -20.63 33.87 5.13
C ALA A 148 -19.35 34.68 5.37
N ASP A 149 -18.21 34.10 5.02
CA ASP A 149 -16.93 34.80 5.02
C ASP A 149 -16.83 35.83 3.87
N LYS A 150 -15.67 36.47 3.76
CA LYS A 150 -15.37 37.45 2.69
C LYS A 150 -15.50 36.88 1.27
N ASP A 151 -15.43 35.56 1.12
CA ASP A 151 -15.50 34.85 -0.15
C ASP A 151 -16.94 34.31 -0.39
N GLY A 152 -17.89 34.63 0.49
CA GLY A 152 -19.29 34.21 0.41
C GLY A 152 -19.52 32.76 0.84
N VAL A 153 -18.59 32.17 1.59
CA VAL A 153 -18.65 30.77 2.05
C VAL A 153 -19.10 30.71 3.51
N VAL A 154 -20.15 29.95 3.76
CA VAL A 154 -20.55 29.53 5.12
C VAL A 154 -19.88 28.21 5.44
N THR A 155 -19.28 28.11 6.62
CA THR A 155 -18.68 26.86 7.13
C THR A 155 -19.45 26.38 8.35
N ALA A 156 -20.18 25.27 8.21
CA ALA A 156 -20.90 24.62 9.30
C ALA A 156 -20.19 23.32 9.72
N HIS A 157 -20.27 22.94 10.99
CA HIS A 157 -19.54 21.78 11.52
C HIS A 157 -20.50 20.62 11.82
N VAL A 158 -20.26 19.47 11.19
CA VAL A 158 -21.03 18.24 11.38
C VAL A 158 -20.27 17.30 12.31
N SER A 159 -20.89 16.95 13.43
CA SER A 159 -20.29 16.08 14.45
C SER A 159 -20.89 14.68 14.41
N PHE A 160 -20.02 13.68 14.59
CA PHE A 160 -20.37 12.26 14.63
C PHE A 160 -19.40 11.48 15.54
N GLU A 161 -19.75 10.27 15.93
CA GLU A 161 -18.97 9.42 16.83
C GLU A 161 -18.71 8.05 16.19
N GLY A 162 -17.45 7.63 16.12
CA GLY A 162 -17.11 6.29 15.65
C GLY A 162 -17.41 5.25 16.72
N LYS A 163 -18.28 4.28 16.45
CA LYS A 163 -18.65 3.21 17.41
C LYS A 163 -17.79 1.97 17.27
N SER A 164 -17.67 1.48 16.04
CA SER A 164 -16.97 0.23 15.71
C SER A 164 -16.06 0.44 14.51
N LYS A 165 -14.97 -0.33 14.47
CA LYS A 165 -14.02 -0.28 13.35
C LYS A 165 -14.71 -0.61 12.03
N THR A 166 -14.31 0.06 10.95
CA THR A 166 -14.88 -0.16 9.63
C THR A 166 -13.81 -0.52 8.60
N MET A 167 -14.09 -1.56 7.82
CA MET A 167 -13.29 -1.94 6.64
C MET A 167 -13.66 -1.07 5.44
N ILE A 168 -14.96 -0.88 5.22
CA ILE A 168 -15.53 -0.01 4.18
C ILE A 168 -15.86 1.36 4.81
N PRO A 169 -15.51 2.49 4.16
CA PRO A 169 -15.88 3.81 4.68
C PRO A 169 -17.39 4.01 4.78
N VAL A 170 -17.82 4.60 5.89
CA VAL A 170 -19.22 4.98 6.14
C VAL A 170 -19.53 6.27 5.40
N VAL A 171 -20.70 6.34 4.77
CA VAL A 171 -21.10 7.48 3.95
C VAL A 171 -21.93 8.46 4.79
N LEU A 172 -21.40 9.68 4.93
CA LEU A 172 -22.06 10.85 5.49
C LEU A 172 -22.63 11.68 4.34
N THR A 173 -23.94 11.93 4.37
CA THR A 173 -24.62 12.69 3.31
C THR A 173 -25.26 13.94 3.89
N ALA A 174 -25.10 15.07 3.21
CA ALA A 174 -25.79 16.32 3.51
C ALA A 174 -26.67 16.73 2.33
N ILE A 175 -27.93 17.04 2.60
CA ILE A 175 -28.96 17.35 1.59
C ILE A 175 -29.61 18.69 1.93
N THR A 176 -29.74 19.56 0.92
CA THR A 176 -30.52 20.80 1.05
C THR A 176 -31.20 21.16 -0.28
N GLY A 177 -32.51 21.43 -0.22
CA GLY A 177 -33.32 21.71 -1.41
C GLY A 177 -33.20 20.62 -2.48
N ASN A 178 -33.00 21.06 -3.74
CA ASN A 178 -32.82 20.20 -4.91
C ASN A 178 -31.37 20.13 -5.39
N LEU A 179 -30.40 20.48 -4.54
CA LEU A 179 -28.98 20.42 -4.90
C LEU A 179 -28.48 18.97 -4.91
N LYS A 180 -27.36 18.74 -5.60
CA LYS A 180 -26.64 17.48 -5.49
C LYS A 180 -26.23 17.27 -4.02
N PRO A 181 -26.43 16.07 -3.45
CA PRO A 181 -26.01 15.80 -2.08
C PRO A 181 -24.50 15.97 -1.91
N ALA A 182 -24.10 16.62 -0.83
CA ALA A 182 -22.70 16.65 -0.41
C ALA A 182 -22.38 15.33 0.31
N ILE A 183 -21.33 14.65 -0.12
CA ILE A 183 -20.97 13.32 0.38
C ILE A 183 -19.58 13.36 1.02
N ALA A 184 -19.46 12.73 2.17
CA ALA A 184 -18.19 12.46 2.81
C ALA A 184 -18.06 11.01 3.27
N HIS A 185 -16.82 10.54 3.36
CA HIS A 185 -16.48 9.18 3.77
C HIS A 185 -15.80 9.18 5.14
N ILE A 186 -16.33 8.40 6.08
CA ILE A 186 -15.84 8.28 7.45
C ILE A 186 -15.22 6.89 7.62
N ARG A 187 -13.95 6.83 8.01
CA ARG A 187 -13.29 5.57 8.38
C ARG A 187 -13.08 5.51 9.88
N VAL A 188 -13.55 4.44 10.51
CA VAL A 188 -13.32 4.21 11.95
C VAL A 188 -12.16 3.22 12.11
N ALA A 189 -11.01 3.71 12.57
CA ALA A 189 -9.79 2.88 12.70
C ALA A 189 -8.88 3.43 13.80
N GLU A 190 -8.00 2.58 14.35
CA GLU A 190 -7.06 2.96 15.42
C GLU A 190 -6.12 4.09 15.01
N ALA A 191 -5.51 4.78 15.99
CA ALA A 191 -4.54 5.84 15.73
C ALA A 191 -3.34 5.29 14.95
N GLU A 192 -2.88 6.02 13.92
CA GLU A 192 -1.53 5.80 13.41
C GLU A 192 -0.51 6.25 14.46
N GLN A 193 0.57 5.48 14.64
CA GLN A 193 1.65 5.82 15.57
C GLN A 193 2.12 7.27 15.34
N LYS A 194 1.96 8.12 16.35
CA LYS A 194 2.53 9.48 16.36
C LYS A 194 4.04 9.37 16.25
N ARG A 195 4.61 10.02 15.24
CA ARG A 195 6.06 10.19 15.13
C ARG A 195 6.56 11.26 16.07
N GLU A 196 7.74 11.03 16.60
CA GLU A 196 8.61 12.10 17.07
C GLU A 196 9.17 12.86 15.86
N PRO A 197 9.07 14.20 15.82
CA PRO A 197 9.68 14.98 14.76
C PRO A 197 11.20 14.92 14.86
N LYS A 198 11.87 14.47 13.80
CA LYS A 198 13.34 14.53 13.71
C LYS A 198 13.82 15.98 13.52
N SER A 199 14.99 16.25 14.07
CA SER A 199 15.66 17.55 14.11
C SER A 199 15.86 18.19 12.71
N PRO A 200 15.88 19.52 12.60
CA PRO A 200 16.11 20.21 11.33
C PRO A 200 17.60 20.09 10.92
N GLY A 201 17.89 19.51 9.76
CA GLY A 201 19.25 19.53 9.18
C GLY A 201 19.69 18.27 8.42
N GLU A 202 18.96 17.15 8.50
CA GLU A 202 19.25 15.99 7.65
C GLU A 202 18.72 16.24 6.24
N GLU A 203 19.60 16.14 5.24
CA GLU A 203 19.22 16.09 3.82
C GLU A 203 18.13 15.03 3.64
N LYS A 204 17.04 15.43 2.97
CA LYS A 204 15.97 14.50 2.60
C LYS A 204 16.51 13.56 1.53
N GLU A 205 17.09 12.44 1.94
CA GLU A 205 17.05 11.23 1.12
C GLU A 205 15.60 11.07 0.64
N GLY A 206 15.44 10.86 -0.67
CA GLY A 206 14.14 10.57 -1.26
C GLY A 206 13.39 9.49 -0.48
N PRO A 207 12.07 9.39 -0.64
CA PRO A 207 11.23 8.54 0.19
C PRO A 207 11.78 7.12 0.27
N ARG A 208 12.05 6.66 1.50
CA ARG A 208 12.48 5.29 1.78
C ARG A 208 11.30 4.35 1.54
N ILE A 209 11.15 3.90 0.29
CA ILE A 209 10.33 2.74 -0.07
C ILE A 209 10.99 1.54 0.60
N ASN A 210 10.31 0.95 1.58
CA ASN A 210 10.69 -0.35 2.11
C ASN A 210 9.77 -1.40 1.50
N TYR A 211 10.31 -2.59 1.29
CA TYR A 211 9.67 -3.65 0.55
C TYR A 211 9.90 -4.97 1.30
N VAL A 212 8.87 -5.82 1.39
CA VAL A 212 8.99 -7.17 1.93
C VAL A 212 8.05 -8.13 1.21
N GLU A 213 8.49 -9.35 1.00
CA GLU A 213 7.66 -10.46 0.54
C GLU A 213 7.25 -11.32 1.74
N LYS A 214 5.96 -11.59 1.91
CA LYS A 214 5.47 -12.45 3.01
C LYS A 214 4.07 -12.99 2.70
N PRO A 215 3.65 -14.09 3.34
CA PRO A 215 2.30 -14.61 3.16
C PRO A 215 1.27 -13.71 3.83
N PHE A 216 0.14 -13.48 3.15
CA PHE A 216 -0.96 -12.70 3.71
C PHE A 216 -1.92 -13.57 4.51
N GLU A 217 -2.45 -13.01 5.59
CA GLU A 217 -3.43 -13.68 6.44
C GLU A 217 -4.76 -13.91 5.71
N GLU A 218 -5.08 -13.07 4.72
CA GLU A 218 -6.28 -13.13 3.90
C GLU A 218 -6.19 -14.15 2.74
N GLY A 219 -5.05 -14.84 2.59
CA GLY A 219 -4.80 -15.82 1.53
C GLY A 219 -4.30 -15.20 0.22
N PRO A 220 -4.36 -15.92 -0.92
CA PRO A 220 -3.66 -15.57 -2.17
C PRO A 220 -4.34 -14.46 -2.98
N SER A 221 -5.48 -13.94 -2.51
CA SER A 221 -6.39 -13.09 -3.30
C SER A 221 -5.86 -11.68 -3.60
N LYS A 222 -4.88 -11.19 -2.84
CA LYS A 222 -4.26 -9.87 -3.05
C LYS A 222 -2.81 -10.00 -3.48
N HIS A 223 -2.33 -9.13 -4.35
CA HIS A 223 -0.94 -9.12 -4.80
C HIS A 223 -0.02 -8.37 -3.82
N SER A 224 -0.47 -7.21 -3.33
CA SER A 224 0.31 -6.36 -2.44
C SER A 224 -0.58 -5.51 -1.53
N ARG A 225 0.04 -4.94 -0.49
CA ARG A 225 -0.57 -3.95 0.40
C ARG A 225 0.48 -3.02 0.99
N TYR A 226 0.13 -1.78 1.24
CA TYR A 226 0.98 -0.83 1.96
C TYR A 226 0.65 -0.76 3.45
N ILE A 227 1.59 -1.17 4.31
CA ILE A 227 1.47 -1.07 5.77
C ILE A 227 2.69 -0.35 6.34
N SER A 228 2.48 0.74 7.08
CA SER A 228 3.53 1.38 7.88
C SER A 228 4.82 1.72 7.11
N ARG A 229 4.71 2.17 5.85
CA ARG A 229 5.85 2.45 4.94
C ARG A 229 6.61 1.24 4.43
N VAL A 230 5.98 0.08 4.49
CA VAL A 230 6.45 -1.15 3.87
C VAL A 230 5.40 -1.57 2.85
N ILE A 231 5.85 -1.75 1.62
CA ILE A 231 5.08 -2.43 0.58
C ILE A 231 5.28 -3.91 0.84
N GLU A 232 4.20 -4.57 1.23
CA GLU A 232 4.18 -6.02 1.43
C GLU A 232 3.67 -6.67 0.14
N ILE A 233 4.40 -7.62 -0.41
CA ILE A 233 3.95 -8.48 -1.51
C ILE A 233 3.52 -9.83 -0.94
N ASN A 234 2.37 -10.32 -1.41
CA ASN A 234 1.83 -11.59 -1.01
C ASN A 234 2.51 -12.74 -1.76
N ASP A 235 3.35 -13.50 -1.07
CA ASP A 235 4.03 -14.65 -1.67
C ASP A 235 3.11 -15.86 -1.93
N LEU A 236 1.86 -15.82 -1.43
CA LEU A 236 0.85 -16.84 -1.69
C LEU A 236 0.07 -16.61 -2.99
N ASN A 237 0.10 -15.40 -3.53
CA ASN A 237 -0.61 -15.05 -4.75
C ASN A 237 -0.10 -15.88 -5.94
N GLU A 238 -1.00 -16.31 -6.82
CA GLU A 238 -0.62 -17.19 -7.93
C GLU A 238 0.25 -16.48 -8.97
N ASP A 239 -0.03 -15.21 -9.26
CA ASP A 239 0.78 -14.41 -10.18
C ASP A 239 2.16 -14.16 -9.59
N TYR A 240 2.26 -13.93 -8.27
CA TYR A 240 3.57 -13.93 -7.61
C TYR A 240 4.32 -15.25 -7.86
N LYS A 241 3.67 -16.40 -7.68
CA LYS A 241 4.36 -17.68 -7.89
C LYS A 241 4.78 -17.87 -9.34
N GLN A 242 3.92 -17.52 -10.28
CA GLN A 242 4.19 -17.62 -11.70
C GLN A 242 5.35 -16.70 -12.10
N GLU A 243 5.26 -15.42 -11.78
CA GLU A 243 6.19 -14.40 -12.22
C GLU A 243 7.51 -14.46 -11.43
N VAL A 244 7.48 -14.90 -10.17
CA VAL A 244 8.67 -14.93 -9.29
C VAL A 244 9.34 -16.29 -9.19
N PHE A 245 8.61 -17.39 -9.01
CA PHE A 245 9.24 -18.72 -8.96
C PHE A 245 9.55 -19.28 -10.36
N ASN A 246 8.70 -19.00 -11.34
CA ASN A 246 8.85 -19.57 -12.69
C ASN A 246 9.33 -18.55 -13.74
N GLY A 247 9.34 -17.25 -13.40
CA GLY A 247 9.72 -16.18 -14.31
C GLY A 247 11.23 -15.91 -14.37
N SER A 248 11.64 -15.18 -15.41
CA SER A 248 13.01 -14.68 -15.56
C SER A 248 13.33 -13.58 -14.54
N GLU A 249 14.62 -13.22 -14.35
CA GLU A 249 14.98 -12.07 -13.50
C GLU A 249 14.32 -10.76 -13.96
N GLN A 250 14.11 -10.58 -15.27
CA GLN A 250 13.41 -9.41 -15.81
C GLN A 250 11.93 -9.43 -15.45
N THR A 251 11.32 -10.61 -15.48
CA THR A 251 9.92 -10.85 -15.08
C THR A 251 9.73 -10.53 -13.60
N GLN A 252 10.62 -11.04 -12.75
CA GLN A 252 10.66 -10.76 -11.31
C GLN A 252 10.78 -9.26 -11.02
N LEU A 253 11.72 -8.60 -11.71
CA LEU A 253 11.93 -7.16 -11.59
C LEU A 253 10.68 -6.37 -12.01
N ALA A 254 10.05 -6.74 -13.14
CA ALA A 254 8.86 -6.09 -13.63
C ALA A 254 7.69 -6.24 -12.65
N TYR A 255 7.44 -7.45 -12.16
CA TYR A 255 6.38 -7.72 -11.17
C TYR A 255 6.59 -6.92 -9.88
N ALA A 256 7.80 -6.95 -9.31
CA ALA A 256 8.11 -6.20 -8.09
C ALA A 256 7.96 -4.68 -8.29
N THR A 257 8.42 -4.15 -9.43
CA THR A 257 8.27 -2.73 -9.79
C THR A 257 6.80 -2.35 -9.94
N LEU A 258 5.99 -3.22 -10.55
CA LEU A 258 4.56 -3.02 -10.74
C LEU A 258 3.83 -2.93 -9.41
N MET A 259 4.12 -3.82 -8.46
CA MET A 259 3.53 -3.80 -7.13
C MET A 259 3.94 -2.56 -6.35
N ILE A 260 5.19 -2.12 -6.46
CA ILE A 260 5.63 -0.85 -5.88
C ILE A 260 4.83 0.33 -6.48
N GLY A 261 4.67 0.34 -7.81
CA GLY A 261 3.87 1.34 -8.52
C GLY A 261 2.41 1.34 -8.08
N LYS A 262 1.77 0.16 -8.02
CA LYS A 262 0.39 -0.04 -7.56
C LYS A 262 0.15 0.63 -6.22
N GLU A 263 0.92 0.23 -5.21
CA GLU A 263 0.74 0.70 -3.86
C GLU A 263 1.07 2.20 -3.74
N THR A 264 2.01 2.70 -4.55
CA THR A 264 2.34 4.13 -4.56
C THR A 264 1.21 4.96 -5.16
N ILE A 265 0.57 4.49 -6.24
CA ILE A 265 -0.59 5.16 -6.87
C ILE A 265 -1.80 5.12 -5.93
N ALA A 266 -2.08 3.95 -5.36
CA ALA A 266 -3.21 3.73 -4.47
C ALA A 266 -3.06 4.41 -3.11
N TYR A 267 -1.83 4.74 -2.69
CA TYR A 267 -1.52 5.21 -1.33
C TYR A 267 -2.40 6.37 -0.84
N ASN A 268 -2.71 7.33 -1.71
CA ASN A 268 -3.51 8.51 -1.35
C ASN A 268 -5.00 8.35 -1.49
N ASP A 269 -5.42 7.25 -2.11
CA ASP A 269 -6.82 6.98 -2.21
C ASP A 269 -7.36 6.45 -0.88
N LYS A 270 -7.91 7.38 -0.09
CA LYS A 270 -8.56 7.06 1.18
C LYS A 270 -9.87 6.28 1.02
N SER A 271 -10.40 6.20 -0.21
CA SER A 271 -11.61 5.43 -0.50
C SER A 271 -11.34 3.93 -0.69
N GLY A 272 -10.11 3.56 -1.09
CA GLY A 272 -9.72 2.20 -1.44
C GLY A 272 -10.16 1.76 -2.84
N ALA A 273 -10.87 2.62 -3.59
CA ALA A 273 -11.34 2.31 -4.92
C ALA A 273 -10.19 2.14 -5.92
N ALA A 274 -9.16 2.99 -5.86
CA ALA A 274 -7.99 2.90 -6.72
C ALA A 274 -7.21 1.61 -6.46
N ASP A 275 -7.06 1.20 -5.19
CA ASP A 275 -6.47 -0.09 -4.85
C ASP A 275 -7.29 -1.23 -5.48
N ASP A 276 -8.61 -1.25 -5.26
CA ASP A 276 -9.51 -2.27 -5.81
C ASP A 276 -9.52 -2.32 -7.35
N TYR A 277 -9.46 -1.16 -8.02
CA TYR A 277 -9.42 -1.08 -9.48
C TYR A 277 -8.08 -1.56 -10.03
N LEU A 278 -6.97 -1.13 -9.42
CA LEU A 278 -5.63 -1.55 -9.83
C LEU A 278 -5.45 -3.06 -9.58
N GLU A 279 -5.92 -3.58 -8.45
CA GLU A 279 -5.92 -5.01 -8.14
C GLU A 279 -6.63 -5.81 -9.24
N LYS A 280 -7.84 -5.41 -9.63
CA LYS A 280 -8.61 -6.07 -10.72
C LYS A 280 -7.95 -5.93 -12.08
N TYR A 281 -7.38 -4.76 -12.36
CA TYR A 281 -6.70 -4.47 -13.61
C TYR A 281 -5.47 -5.36 -13.77
N PHE A 282 -4.68 -5.55 -12.70
CA PHE A 282 -3.50 -6.41 -12.74
C PHE A 282 -3.84 -7.89 -12.86
N CYS A 283 -4.89 -8.37 -12.17
CA CYS A 283 -5.40 -9.73 -12.42
C CYS A 283 -5.67 -9.96 -13.92
N SER A 284 -6.20 -8.97 -14.65
CA SER A 284 -6.58 -9.13 -16.06
C SER A 284 -5.43 -9.05 -17.07
N ILE A 285 -4.22 -8.65 -16.64
CA ILE A 285 -3.06 -8.43 -17.51
C ILE A 285 -1.97 -9.48 -17.28
N LEU A 286 -1.98 -10.10 -16.11
CA LEU A 286 -1.07 -11.19 -15.74
C LEU A 286 -1.64 -12.58 -16.10
N ASP A 287 -2.94 -12.65 -16.44
CA ASP A 287 -3.60 -13.79 -17.12
C ASP A 287 -3.26 -13.88 -18.62
#